data_AF-A0A9E0SUV7-F1
#
_entry.id   AF-A0A9E0SUV7-F1
#
_cell.length_a   1.000
_cell.length_b   1.000
_cell.length_c   1.000
_cell.angle_alpha   90.00
_cell.angle_beta   90.00
_cell.angle_gamma   90.00
#
_symmetry.space_group_name_H-M   'P 1'
#
loop_
_entity.id
_entity.type
_entity.pdbx_description
1 polymer ?
#
loop_
_entity_poly.entity_id
_entity_poly.type
_entity_poly.pdbx_seq_one_letter_code
_entity_poly.pdbx_strand_id
1 'polypeptide(L)'
;MATTNDPPWNIADLMRYWFPQGAPSTLVQPILPGWSLNINSNNSAAPQTEIDVLAHHSYGRQLGRISDALRELVLLQGAKPEDDNAYGKFLSMWGEIQKVKAGGVEQRVEQVMADLGTLRQSDAEKYERVASKLRSALK
;
A
#
# COMPACT_ATOMS: atom_id res chain seq x y z
N MET A 1 -48.65 -19.73 -6.82
CA MET A 1 -47.66 -18.66 -7.07
C MET A 1 -46.50 -18.84 -6.09
N ALA A 2 -45.32 -19.16 -6.59
CA ALA A 2 -44.02 -18.94 -5.94
C ALA A 2 -42.94 -19.19 -6.99
N THR A 3 -42.34 -18.13 -7.52
CA THR A 3 -41.20 -18.19 -8.45
C THR A 3 -39.92 -18.17 -7.62
N THR A 4 -39.15 -19.25 -7.62
CA THR A 4 -37.81 -19.29 -7.01
C THR A 4 -36.82 -18.64 -7.96
N ASN A 5 -36.33 -17.45 -7.59
CA ASN A 5 -35.25 -16.76 -8.30
C ASN A 5 -33.91 -17.33 -7.83
N ASP A 6 -33.36 -18.30 -8.56
CA ASP A 6 -31.96 -18.69 -8.38
C ASP A 6 -31.05 -17.70 -9.12
N PRO A 7 -30.00 -17.15 -8.48
CA PRO A 7 -29.07 -16.25 -9.13
C PRO A 7 -28.21 -17.00 -10.18
N PRO A 8 -27.79 -16.34 -11.29
CA PRO A 8 -27.17 -16.99 -12.46
C PRO A 8 -25.72 -17.46 -12.26
N TRP A 9 -25.22 -17.52 -11.02
CA TRP A 9 -23.82 -17.79 -10.72
C TRP A 9 -23.66 -19.03 -9.84
N ASN A 10 -22.86 -20.00 -10.29
CA ASN A 10 -22.57 -21.24 -9.58
C ASN A 10 -21.24 -21.14 -8.81
N ILE A 11 -21.26 -21.46 -7.52
CA ILE A 11 -20.09 -21.44 -6.61
C ILE A 11 -18.97 -22.39 -7.09
N ALA A 12 -19.33 -23.48 -7.78
CA ALA A 12 -18.37 -24.43 -8.33
C ALA A 12 -17.48 -23.81 -9.41
N ASP A 13 -18.01 -22.90 -10.23
CA ASP A 13 -17.24 -22.22 -11.28
C ASP A 13 -16.24 -21.23 -10.68
N LEU A 14 -16.60 -20.61 -9.55
CA LEU A 14 -15.75 -19.67 -8.82
C LEU A 14 -14.53 -20.36 -8.21
N MET A 15 -14.71 -21.56 -7.68
CA MET A 15 -13.63 -22.36 -7.09
C MET A 15 -12.62 -22.86 -8.13
N ARG A 16 -13.07 -23.15 -9.35
CA ARG A 16 -12.22 -23.67 -10.42
C ARG A 16 -11.27 -22.62 -11.00
N TYR A 17 -11.60 -21.33 -10.88
CA TYR A 17 -10.70 -20.22 -11.23
C TYR A 17 -9.58 -20.04 -10.19
N TRP A 18 -9.79 -20.50 -8.95
CA TRP A 18 -8.90 -20.24 -7.82
C TRP A 18 -7.82 -21.30 -7.59
N PHE A 19 -7.97 -22.50 -8.17
CA PHE A 19 -7.02 -23.61 -7.99
C PHE A 19 -6.49 -24.15 -9.32
N PRO A 20 -5.52 -23.48 -9.96
CA PRO A 20 -4.81 -24.05 -11.10
C PRO A 20 -3.96 -25.25 -10.65
N GLN A 21 -4.24 -26.42 -11.24
CA GLN A 21 -3.49 -27.67 -11.03
C GLN A 21 -2.22 -27.63 -11.89
N GLY A 22 -1.07 -27.35 -11.28
CA GLY A 22 0.26 -27.46 -11.89
C GLY A 22 1.19 -26.31 -11.52
N ALA A 23 2.16 -26.55 -10.63
CA ALA A 23 3.13 -25.54 -10.18
C ALA A 23 4.50 -25.73 -10.89
N PRO A 24 5.10 -24.67 -11.48
CA PRO A 24 6.41 -24.74 -12.14
C PRO A 24 7.57 -24.83 -11.12
N SER A 25 8.65 -25.50 -11.52
CA SER A 25 9.81 -25.85 -10.67
C SER A 25 10.85 -24.73 -10.48
N THR A 26 10.59 -23.51 -10.95
CA THR A 26 11.41 -22.31 -10.69
C THR A 26 10.54 -21.11 -10.36
N LEU A 27 10.74 -20.53 -9.18
CA LEU A 27 9.97 -19.42 -8.63
C LEU A 27 10.87 -18.18 -8.51
N VAL A 28 11.22 -17.56 -9.65
CA VAL A 28 11.63 -16.15 -9.64
C VAL A 28 10.36 -15.34 -9.69
N GLN A 29 9.68 -15.21 -8.54
CA GLN A 29 8.52 -14.34 -8.42
C GLN A 29 8.99 -12.95 -7.99
N PRO A 30 8.75 -11.90 -8.80
CA PRO A 30 8.72 -10.53 -8.28
C PRO A 30 7.77 -10.49 -7.08
N ILE A 31 8.10 -9.74 -6.04
CA ILE A 31 7.28 -9.70 -4.82
C ILE A 31 5.85 -9.16 -5.11
N LEU A 32 5.64 -8.53 -6.28
CA LEU A 32 4.39 -7.92 -6.76
C LEU A 32 4.29 -7.96 -8.32
N PRO A 33 4.17 -9.13 -8.98
CA PRO A 33 4.14 -9.22 -10.43
C PRO A 33 2.75 -8.78 -10.96
N GLY A 34 2.69 -7.73 -11.79
CA GLY A 34 1.47 -7.30 -12.48
C GLY A 34 0.85 -5.97 -12.01
N TRP A 35 1.47 -5.26 -11.07
CA TRP A 35 0.95 -3.98 -10.58
C TRP A 35 1.51 -2.83 -11.40
N SER A 36 1.20 -2.79 -12.70
CA SER A 36 1.33 -1.55 -13.47
C SER A 36 -0.05 -0.90 -13.55
N LEU A 37 -0.19 0.29 -12.98
CA LEU A 37 -1.35 1.14 -13.21
C LEU A 37 -1.25 1.69 -14.63
N ASN A 38 -1.81 0.94 -15.59
CA ASN A 38 -1.83 1.34 -16.99
C ASN A 38 -3.01 2.29 -17.22
N ILE A 39 -2.79 3.60 -17.20
CA ILE A 39 -3.80 4.60 -17.58
C ILE A 39 -3.87 4.67 -19.11
N ASN A 40 -5.06 4.47 -19.67
CA ASN A 40 -5.32 4.56 -21.10
C ASN A 40 -6.76 5.03 -21.36
N SER A 41 -7.13 5.21 -22.63
CA SER A 41 -8.46 5.72 -23.02
C SER A 41 -9.62 4.79 -22.65
N ASN A 42 -9.37 3.54 -22.26
CA ASN A 42 -10.42 2.61 -21.82
C ASN A 42 -10.75 2.78 -20.33
N ASN A 43 -9.83 3.30 -19.52
CA ASN A 43 -10.04 3.46 -18.07
C ASN A 43 -9.99 4.91 -17.56
N SER A 44 -9.67 5.86 -18.43
CA SER A 44 -9.80 7.29 -18.15
C SER A 44 -10.29 8.02 -19.39
N ALA A 45 -11.26 8.91 -19.20
CA ALA A 45 -11.76 9.80 -20.25
C ALA A 45 -10.72 10.86 -20.66
N ALA A 46 -9.74 11.14 -19.79
CA ALA A 46 -8.63 12.06 -20.05
C ALA A 46 -7.31 11.47 -19.51
N PRO A 47 -6.71 10.48 -20.22
CA PRO A 47 -5.55 9.74 -19.72
C PRO A 47 -4.36 10.62 -19.36
N GLN A 48 -4.08 11.65 -20.18
CA GLN A 48 -2.96 12.56 -19.95
C GLN A 48 -3.16 13.36 -18.66
N THR A 49 -4.38 13.88 -18.44
CA THR A 49 -4.72 14.59 -17.20
C THR A 49 -4.60 13.68 -15.98
N GLU A 50 -5.01 12.42 -16.09
CA GLU A 50 -4.92 11.48 -14.96
C GLU A 50 -3.45 11.14 -14.61
N ILE A 51 -2.59 10.99 -15.62
CA ILE A 51 -1.14 10.82 -15.42
C ILE A 51 -0.57 12.03 -14.67
N ASP A 52 -0.92 13.24 -15.10
CA ASP A 52 -0.46 14.48 -14.49
C ASP A 52 -0.96 14.58 -13.03
N VAL A 53 -2.22 14.21 -12.76
CA VAL A 53 -2.77 14.14 -11.39
C VAL A 53 -1.98 13.16 -10.53
N LEU A 54 -1.68 11.97 -11.02
CA LEU A 54 -0.93 10.97 -10.26
C LEU A 54 0.53 11.36 -9.99
N ALA A 55 1.14 12.14 -10.88
CA ALA A 55 2.49 12.67 -10.67
C ALA A 55 2.57 13.57 -9.42
N HIS A 56 1.48 14.27 -9.08
CA HIS A 56 1.41 15.14 -7.90
C HIS A 56 0.73 14.47 -6.69
N HIS A 57 -0.30 13.66 -6.94
CA HIS A 57 -1.15 13.02 -5.94
C HIS A 57 -1.41 11.57 -6.31
N SER A 58 -0.48 10.68 -5.94
CA SER A 58 -0.67 9.23 -6.13
C SER A 58 -1.96 8.74 -5.46
N TYR A 59 -2.61 7.72 -6.03
CA TYR A 59 -3.82 7.14 -5.43
C TYR A 59 -3.59 6.64 -4.00
N GLY A 60 -2.40 6.12 -3.68
CA GLY A 60 -2.05 5.76 -2.29
C GLY A 60 -2.12 6.95 -1.33
N ARG A 61 -1.72 8.15 -1.78
CA ARG A 61 -1.84 9.39 -1.00
C ARG A 61 -3.29 9.86 -0.91
N GLN A 62 -4.07 9.72 -1.99
CA GLN A 62 -5.49 10.05 -2.00
C GLN A 62 -6.28 9.14 -1.03
N LEU A 63 -6.09 7.83 -1.11
CA LEU A 63 -6.69 6.84 -0.21
C LEU A 63 -6.26 7.06 1.24
N GLY A 64 -5.00 7.41 1.49
CA GLY A 64 -4.53 7.78 2.82
C GLY A 64 -5.34 8.95 3.41
N ARG A 65 -5.49 10.04 2.64
CA ARG A 65 -6.26 11.22 3.07
C ARG A 65 -7.74 10.92 3.31
N ILE A 66 -8.36 10.11 2.45
CA ILE A 66 -9.75 9.69 2.61
C ILE A 66 -9.91 8.84 3.87
N SER A 67 -8.98 7.90 4.10
CA SER A 67 -9.00 7.04 5.28
C SER A 67 -8.83 7.84 6.57
N ASP A 68 -7.93 8.82 6.58
CA ASP A 68 -7.72 9.70 7.72
C ASP A 68 -8.97 10.56 7.99
N ALA A 69 -9.59 11.14 6.95
CA ALA A 69 -10.82 11.92 7.10
C ALA A 69 -12.00 11.06 7.59
N LEU A 70 -12.18 9.85 7.04
CA LEU A 70 -13.23 8.93 7.46
C LEU A 70 -13.05 8.50 8.92
N ARG A 71 -11.81 8.27 9.35
CA ARG A 71 -11.52 8.00 10.77
C ARG A 71 -12.02 9.12 11.66
N GLU A 72 -11.72 10.38 11.34
CA GLU A 72 -12.19 11.51 12.14
C GLU A 72 -13.73 11.56 12.20
N LEU A 73 -14.41 11.32 11.08
CA LEU A 73 -15.88 11.27 11.05
C LEU A 73 -16.45 10.14 11.92
N VAL A 74 -15.82 8.96 11.91
CA VAL A 74 -16.22 7.83 12.78
C VAL A 74 -16.02 8.18 14.25
N LEU A 75 -14.91 8.83 14.61
CA LEU A 75 -14.63 9.23 15.99
C LEU A 75 -15.60 10.33 16.48
N LEU A 76 -16.03 11.23 15.60
CA LEU A 76 -16.98 12.30 15.92
C LEU A 76 -18.39 11.80 16.27
N GLN A 77 -18.79 10.59 15.85
CA GLN A 77 -20.09 10.03 16.22
C GLN A 77 -20.22 9.71 17.73
N GLY A 78 -19.12 9.71 18.49
CA GLY A 78 -19.12 9.61 19.96
C GLY A 78 -19.44 8.22 20.51
N ALA A 79 -20.04 7.33 19.72
CA ALA A 79 -20.16 5.91 20.04
C ALA A 79 -18.84 5.20 19.70
N LYS A 80 -18.25 4.49 20.65
CA LYS A 80 -17.17 3.55 20.35
C LYS A 80 -17.78 2.44 19.48
N PRO A 81 -17.39 2.29 18.21
CA PRO A 81 -17.96 1.25 17.39
C PRO A 81 -17.58 -0.12 17.97
N GLU A 82 -18.53 -1.04 17.95
CA GLU A 82 -18.26 -2.45 18.22
C GLU A 82 -17.23 -2.97 17.23
N ASP A 83 -16.29 -3.78 17.69
CA ASP A 83 -15.16 -4.24 16.89
C ASP A 83 -15.61 -5.01 15.63
N ASP A 84 -16.75 -5.70 15.70
CA ASP A 84 -17.28 -6.54 14.60
C ASP A 84 -18.06 -5.77 13.54
N ASN A 85 -18.43 -4.51 13.79
CA ASN A 85 -19.15 -3.69 12.81
C ASN A 85 -18.20 -3.05 11.78
N ALA A 86 -18.75 -2.43 10.74
CA ALA A 86 -17.96 -1.86 9.65
C ALA A 86 -16.99 -0.76 10.12
N TYR A 87 -17.37 0.03 11.13
CA TYR A 87 -16.53 1.08 11.69
C TYR A 87 -15.40 0.50 12.55
N GLY A 88 -15.67 -0.51 13.38
CA GLY A 88 -14.65 -1.21 14.18
C GLY A 88 -13.59 -1.86 13.30
N LYS A 89 -14.02 -2.62 12.29
CA LYS A 89 -13.13 -3.23 11.28
C LYS A 89 -12.30 -2.20 10.53
N PHE A 90 -12.91 -1.09 10.12
CA PHE A 90 -12.20 0.01 9.47
C PHE A 90 -11.13 0.62 10.37
N LEU A 91 -11.44 0.89 11.65
CA LEU A 91 -10.48 1.46 12.60
C LEU A 91 -9.33 0.50 12.92
N SER A 92 -9.62 -0.80 13.04
CA SER A 92 -8.57 -1.84 13.21
C SER A 92 -7.62 -1.83 12.01
N MET A 93 -8.17 -1.95 10.80
CA MET A 93 -7.40 -1.92 9.56
C MET A 93 -6.57 -0.63 9.44
N TRP A 94 -7.17 0.53 9.73
CA TRP A 94 -6.45 1.80 9.72
C TRP A 94 -5.27 1.78 10.70
N GLY A 95 -5.48 1.28 11.92
CA GLY A 95 -4.42 1.16 12.93
C GLY A 95 -3.28 0.23 12.52
N GLU A 96 -3.60 -0.91 11.92
CA GLU A 96 -2.62 -1.85 11.36
C GLU A 96 -1.79 -1.19 10.24
N ILE A 97 -2.44 -0.47 9.33
CA ILE A 97 -1.74 0.28 8.26
C ILE A 97 -0.79 1.31 8.85
N GLN A 98 -1.17 2.04 9.91
CA GLN A 98 -0.27 3.00 10.55
C GLN A 98 0.93 2.33 11.22
N LYS A 99 0.75 1.16 11.85
CA LYS A 99 1.86 0.38 12.41
C LYS A 99 2.85 -0.04 11.32
N VAL A 100 2.37 -0.52 10.18
CA VAL A 100 3.21 -0.86 9.02
C VAL A 100 3.97 0.38 8.51
N LYS A 101 3.31 1.53 8.38
CA LYS A 101 3.95 2.79 7.96
C LYS A 101 5.05 3.24 8.93
N ALA A 102 4.81 3.09 10.23
CA ALA A 102 5.79 3.42 11.28
C ALA A 102 7.00 2.49 11.22
N GLY A 103 6.79 1.18 11.06
CA GLY A 103 7.88 0.20 10.91
C GLY A 103 8.75 0.44 9.67
N GLY A 104 8.18 1.01 8.60
CA GLY A 104 8.95 1.40 7.41
C GLY A 104 9.96 2.55 7.65
N VAL A 105 9.82 3.35 8.72
CA VAL A 105 10.80 4.38 9.08
C VAL A 105 12.10 3.73 9.55
N GLU A 106 12.00 2.71 10.39
CA GLU A 106 13.14 1.96 10.93
C GLU A 106 13.94 1.29 9.82
N GLN A 107 13.26 0.59 8.90
CA GLN A 107 13.89 -0.01 7.72
C GLN A 107 14.63 1.01 6.84
N ARG A 108 14.10 2.23 6.68
CA ARG A 108 14.79 3.29 5.94
C ARG A 108 16.06 3.76 6.66
N VAL A 109 16.05 3.81 7.99
CA VAL A 109 17.25 4.14 8.77
C VAL A 109 18.30 3.05 8.62
N GLU A 110 17.89 1.78 8.68
CA GLU A 110 18.77 0.63 8.41
C GLU A 110 19.41 0.71 7.02
N GLN A 111 18.61 1.02 6.00
CA GLN A 111 19.14 1.22 4.64
C GLN A 111 20.15 2.37 4.57
N VAL A 112 19.86 3.51 5.21
CA VAL A 112 20.79 4.66 5.25
C VAL A 112 22.11 4.27 5.93
N MET A 113 22.07 3.44 6.97
CA MET A 113 23.28 2.93 7.63
C MET A 113 24.09 2.01 6.70
N ALA A 114 23.42 1.11 5.98
CA ALA A 114 24.06 0.24 4.99
C ALA A 114 24.72 1.05 3.87
N ASP A 115 24.00 2.03 3.31
CA ASP A 115 24.49 2.91 2.25
C ASP A 115 25.70 3.74 2.71
N LEU A 116 25.69 4.21 3.96
CA LEU A 116 26.86 4.88 4.57
C LEU A 116 28.06 3.93 4.70
N GLY A 117 27.83 2.66 5.03
CA GLY A 117 28.87 1.62 5.05
C GLY A 117 29.51 1.42 3.68
N THR A 118 28.69 1.36 2.62
CA THR A 118 29.17 1.28 1.24
C THR A 118 29.92 2.54 0.82
N LEU A 119 29.41 3.72 1.20
CA LEU A 119 30.04 5.00 0.87
C LEU A 119 31.41 5.12 1.54
N ARG A 120 31.57 4.62 2.78
CA ARG A 120 32.85 4.60 3.49
C ARG A 120 33.92 3.78 2.75
N GLN A 121 33.53 2.69 2.09
CA GLN A 121 34.46 1.82 1.35
C GLN A 121 34.83 2.36 -0.03
N SER A 122 33.93 3.13 -0.66
CA SER A 122 34.08 3.59 -2.04
C SER A 122 34.56 5.05 -2.16
N ASP A 123 34.19 5.92 -1.23
CA ASP A 123 34.46 7.34 -1.28
C ASP A 123 34.46 7.96 0.14
N ALA A 124 35.63 7.96 0.78
CA ALA A 124 35.81 8.42 2.16
C ALA A 124 35.46 9.90 2.36
N GLU A 125 35.69 10.74 1.35
CA GLU A 125 35.39 12.17 1.44
C GLU A 125 33.88 12.43 1.39
N LYS A 126 33.16 11.74 0.50
CA LYS A 126 31.69 11.80 0.48
C LYS A 126 31.09 11.22 1.75
N TYR A 127 31.66 10.14 2.29
CA TYR A 127 31.23 9.57 3.56
C TYR A 127 31.28 10.59 4.69
N GLU A 128 32.42 11.26 4.92
CA GLU A 128 32.52 12.23 6.01
C GLU A 128 31.59 13.43 5.83
N ARG A 129 31.35 13.87 4.60
CA ARG A 129 30.38 14.92 4.32
C ARG A 129 28.94 14.50 4.65
N VAL A 130 28.53 13.29 4.33
CA VAL A 130 27.17 12.81 4.66
C VAL A 130 27.06 12.51 6.15
N ALA A 131 28.07 11.88 6.75
CA ALA A 131 28.11 11.55 8.17
C ALA A 131 28.07 12.81 9.05
N SER A 132 28.80 13.88 8.70
CA SER A 132 28.76 15.16 9.43
C SER A 132 27.39 15.83 9.38
N LYS A 133 26.72 15.81 8.21
CA LYS A 133 25.33 16.28 8.09
C LYS A 133 24.37 15.47 8.95
N LEU A 134 24.51 14.13 8.94
CA LEU A 134 23.66 13.26 9.75
C LEU A 134 23.87 13.50 11.25
N ARG A 135 25.12 13.62 11.72
CA ARG A 135 25.46 13.96 13.11
C ARG A 135 24.86 15.31 13.54
N SER A 136 24.78 16.27 12.63
CA SER A 136 24.20 17.59 12.90
C SER A 136 22.68 17.56 13.01
N ALA A 137 22.02 16.68 12.25
CA ALA A 137 20.57 16.51 12.28
C ALA A 137 20.06 15.69 13.48
N LEU A 138 20.96 14.96 14.16
CA LEU A 138 20.66 14.13 15.33
C LEU A 138 20.99 14.81 16.67
N LYS A 139 21.52 16.04 16.64
CA LYS A 139 21.71 16.89 17.82
C LYS A 139 20.47 17.73 18.09
#